data_AF-A0A150MJG6-F1
#
_entry.id   AF-A0A150MJG6-F1
#
_cell.length_a   1.000
_cell.length_b   1.000
_cell.length_c   1.000
_cell.angle_alpha   90.00
_cell.angle_beta   90.00
_cell.angle_gamma   90.00
#
_symmetry.space_group_name_H-M   'P 1'
#
loop_
_entity.id
_entity.type
_entity.pdbx_description
1 polymer ?
#
loop_
_entity_poly.entity_id
_entity_poly.type
_entity_poly.pdbx_seq_one_letter_code
_entity_poly.pdbx_strand_id
1 'polypeptide(L)'
;MRQQAVKKVYETMTALIEQKKLLSRVSSLDLGKEYEKVFKDILDYLLKQEDLLINLSDLVISNGYFFHHSVNVATIAGVIGIAKGYRPQQLLDLGIGALLFDIGMTQLPDGLWRKKEP
;
A
#
# COMPACT_ATOMS: atom_id res chain seq x y z
N MET A 1 -19.90 3.65 7.11
CA MET A 1 -18.50 3.49 7.55
C MET A 1 -17.66 2.67 6.57
N ARG A 2 -17.96 1.39 6.31
CA ARG A 2 -17.16 0.57 5.36
C ARG A 2 -17.03 1.14 3.94
N GLN A 3 -18.12 1.62 3.34
CA GLN A 3 -18.06 2.27 2.02
C GLN A 3 -17.16 3.52 1.99
N GLN A 4 -17.09 4.28 3.09
CA GLN A 4 -16.20 5.43 3.21
C GLN A 4 -14.74 5.00 3.35
N ALA A 5 -14.47 3.89 4.05
CA ALA A 5 -13.13 3.32 4.16
C ALA A 5 -12.62 2.83 2.80
N VAL A 6 -13.45 2.09 2.03
CA VAL A 6 -13.12 1.67 0.65
C VAL A 6 -12.79 2.89 -0.22
N LYS A 7 -13.61 3.94 -0.15
CA LYS A 7 -13.35 5.19 -0.88
C LYS A 7 -12.02 5.83 -0.46
N LYS A 8 -11.70 5.80 0.84
CA LYS A 8 -10.44 6.33 1.37
C LYS A 8 -9.22 5.54 0.90
N VAL A 9 -9.34 4.21 0.78
CA VAL A 9 -8.30 3.35 0.19
C VAL A 9 -8.02 3.79 -1.24
N TYR A 10 -9.07 3.94 -2.05
CA TYR A 10 -8.96 4.39 -3.43
C TYR A 10 -8.30 5.78 -3.56
N GLU A 11 -8.77 6.76 -2.78
CA GLU A 11 -8.23 8.12 -2.78
C GLU A 11 -6.74 8.14 -2.39
N THR A 12 -6.35 7.37 -1.37
CA THR A 12 -4.96 7.34 -0.87
C THR A 12 -4.01 6.68 -1.85
N MET A 13 -4.41 5.54 -2.41
CA MET A 13 -3.63 4.83 -3.43
C MET A 13 -3.44 5.69 -4.69
N THR A 14 -4.48 6.38 -5.14
CA THR A 14 -4.43 7.28 -6.30
C THR A 14 -3.51 8.48 -6.02
N ALA A 15 -3.64 9.10 -4.84
CA ALA A 15 -2.81 10.24 -4.47
C ALA A 15 -1.31 9.92 -4.44
N LEU A 16 -0.93 8.68 -4.11
CA LEU A 16 0.47 8.25 -4.10
C LEU A 16 1.05 8.03 -5.50
N ILE A 17 0.22 7.60 -6.45
CA ILE A 17 0.60 7.52 -7.86
C ILE A 17 0.89 8.92 -8.40
N GLU A 18 0.06 9.90 -8.03
CA GLU A 18 0.24 11.31 -8.42
C GLU A 18 1.44 11.97 -7.72
N GLN A 19 1.86 11.44 -6.57
CA GLN A 19 3.01 11.91 -5.80
C GLN A 19 4.34 11.46 -6.45
N LYS A 20 4.59 11.85 -7.71
CA LYS A 20 5.84 11.64 -8.48
C LYS A 20 7.16 12.03 -7.77
N LYS A 21 7.08 12.67 -6.60
CA LYS A 21 8.20 13.22 -5.83
C LYS A 21 9.10 12.18 -5.16
N LEU A 22 8.62 10.99 -4.81
CA LEU A 22 9.47 9.97 -4.18
C LEU A 22 10.45 9.36 -5.20
N LEU A 23 9.98 9.13 -6.42
CA LEU A 23 10.72 8.43 -7.49
C LEU A 23 11.66 9.35 -8.25
N SER A 24 11.31 10.64 -8.39
CA SER A 24 12.18 11.64 -9.01
C SER A 24 13.51 11.84 -8.26
N ARG A 25 13.60 11.42 -6.99
CA ARG A 25 14.82 11.44 -6.19
C ARG A 25 15.73 10.22 -6.37
N VAL A 26 15.21 9.10 -6.90
CA VAL A 26 15.91 7.79 -6.96
C VAL A 26 16.55 7.51 -8.34
N SER A 27 16.33 8.39 -9.32
CA SER A 27 16.93 8.43 -10.69
C SER A 27 16.24 7.56 -11.77
N SER A 28 16.23 8.13 -12.98
CA SER A 28 15.56 7.73 -14.25
C SER A 28 14.03 7.92 -14.30
N LEU A 29 13.57 8.68 -15.30
CA LEU A 29 12.15 8.85 -15.66
C LEU A 29 11.44 7.50 -15.90
N ASP A 30 12.21 6.47 -16.26
CA ASP A 30 11.69 5.13 -16.56
C ASP A 30 11.28 4.38 -15.29
N LEU A 31 12.04 4.50 -14.20
CA LEU A 31 11.67 3.89 -12.91
C LEU A 31 10.36 4.46 -12.37
N GLY A 32 10.15 5.77 -12.53
CA GLY A 32 8.90 6.43 -12.14
C GLY A 32 7.68 5.91 -12.91
N LYS A 33 7.83 5.66 -14.22
CA LYS A 33 6.77 5.12 -15.07
C LYS A 33 6.44 3.66 -14.74
N GLU A 34 7.48 2.83 -14.54
CA GLU A 34 7.29 1.43 -14.14
C GLU A 34 6.61 1.33 -12.78
N TYR A 35 6.98 2.19 -11.83
CA TYR A 35 6.28 2.30 -10.55
C TYR A 35 4.80 2.65 -10.73
N GLU A 36 4.50 3.70 -11.49
CA GLU A 36 3.13 4.17 -11.72
C GLU A 36 2.26 3.06 -12.33
N LYS A 37 2.82 2.31 -13.28
CA LYS A 37 2.17 1.14 -13.88
C LYS A 37 1.89 0.04 -12.85
N VAL A 38 2.88 -0.36 -12.08
CA VAL A 38 2.74 -1.44 -11.07
C VAL A 38 1.72 -1.07 -10.00
N PHE A 39 1.78 0.16 -9.49
CA PHE A 39 0.84 0.62 -8.48
C PHE A 39 -0.60 0.69 -9.00
N LYS A 40 -0.76 1.08 -10.27
CA LYS A 40 -2.06 1.03 -10.94
C LYS A 40 -2.56 -0.42 -11.11
N ASP A 41 -1.68 -1.34 -11.52
CA ASP A 41 -2.02 -2.76 -11.64
C ASP A 41 -2.46 -3.36 -10.30
N ILE A 42 -1.80 -2.97 -9.20
CA ILE A 42 -2.20 -3.34 -7.82
C ILE A 42 -3.58 -2.76 -7.50
N LEU A 43 -3.81 -1.47 -7.77
CA LEU A 43 -5.11 -0.83 -7.51
C LEU A 43 -6.24 -1.50 -8.30
N ASP A 44 -6.03 -1.73 -9.60
CA ASP A 44 -7.01 -2.38 -10.48
C ASP A 44 -7.28 -3.83 -10.04
N TYR A 45 -6.27 -4.54 -9.55
CA TYR A 45 -6.44 -5.87 -8.98
C TYR A 45 -7.26 -5.85 -7.69
N LEU A 46 -6.92 -4.96 -6.75
CA LEU A 46 -7.67 -4.79 -5.51
C LEU A 46 -9.13 -4.45 -5.77
N LEU A 47 -9.41 -3.53 -6.71
CA LEU A 47 -10.76 -3.14 -7.10
C LEU A 47 -11.61 -4.30 -7.64
N LYS A 48 -10.98 -5.36 -8.16
CA LYS A 48 -11.65 -6.58 -8.64
C LYS A 48 -11.78 -7.66 -7.57
N GLN A 49 -11.06 -7.54 -6.45
CA GLN A 49 -11.03 -8.53 -5.36
C GLN A 49 -11.67 -7.93 -4.11
N GLU A 50 -12.99 -8.12 -3.98
CA GLU A 50 -13.80 -7.53 -2.90
C GLU A 50 -13.27 -7.88 -1.50
N ASP A 51 -12.83 -9.12 -1.28
CA ASP A 51 -12.29 -9.58 0.01
C ASP A 51 -11.00 -8.83 0.41
N LEU A 52 -10.11 -8.53 -0.55
CA LEU A 52 -8.88 -7.79 -0.28
C LEU A 52 -9.15 -6.32 0.03
N LEU A 53 -10.12 -5.72 -0.66
CA LEU A 53 -10.59 -4.38 -0.37
C LEU A 53 -11.23 -4.28 1.01
N ILE A 54 -11.96 -5.30 1.44
CA ILE A 54 -12.54 -5.36 2.79
C ILE A 54 -11.41 -5.39 3.83
N ASN A 55 -10.39 -6.23 3.66
CA ASN A 55 -9.25 -6.30 4.57
C ASN A 55 -8.51 -4.95 4.68
N LEU A 56 -8.28 -4.27 3.54
CA LEU A 56 -7.67 -2.93 3.54
C LEU A 56 -8.55 -1.87 4.17
N SER A 57 -9.88 -2.00 4.02
CA SER A 57 -10.83 -1.09 4.66
C SER A 57 -10.82 -1.25 6.18
N ASP A 58 -10.65 -2.47 6.68
CA ASP A 58 -10.53 -2.73 8.12
C ASP A 58 -9.23 -2.11 8.68
N LEU A 59 -8.12 -2.09 7.93
CA LEU A 59 -6.90 -1.32 8.28
C LEU A 59 -7.14 0.19 8.39
N VAL A 60 -7.93 0.76 7.48
CA VAL A 60 -8.28 2.19 7.53
C VAL A 60 -9.12 2.50 8.76
N ILE A 61 -10.07 1.63 9.11
CA ILE A 61 -10.94 1.79 10.29
C ILE A 61 -10.14 1.64 11.59
N SER A 62 -9.09 0.81 11.59
CA SER A 62 -8.16 0.55 12.70
C SER A 62 -7.17 1.69 13.00
N ASN A 63 -7.63 2.95 13.01
CA ASN A 63 -6.87 4.19 13.25
C ASN A 63 -6.02 4.72 12.08
N GLY A 64 -6.06 4.11 10.90
CA GLY A 64 -5.39 4.60 9.69
C GLY A 64 -3.85 4.59 9.71
N TYR A 65 -3.20 4.52 10.88
CA TYR A 65 -1.75 4.42 11.02
C TYR A 65 -1.20 3.18 10.31
N PHE A 66 -1.74 2.00 10.59
CA PHE A 66 -1.32 0.75 9.96
C PHE A 66 -1.57 0.75 8.45
N PHE A 67 -2.65 1.39 8.01
CA PHE A 67 -2.91 1.58 6.58
C PHE A 67 -1.82 2.45 5.92
N HIS A 68 -1.53 3.63 6.49
CA HIS A 68 -0.46 4.51 5.98
C HIS A 68 0.92 3.83 6.00
N HIS A 69 1.22 3.07 7.05
CA HIS A 69 2.46 2.31 7.14
C HIS A 69 2.55 1.26 6.02
N SER A 70 1.52 0.42 5.89
CA SER A 70 1.48 -0.66 4.89
C SER A 70 1.60 -0.13 3.47
N VAL A 71 0.97 1.01 3.18
CA VAL A 71 1.05 1.65 1.87
C VAL A 71 2.45 2.22 1.58
N ASN A 72 3.12 2.80 2.59
CA ASN A 72 4.51 3.26 2.46
C ASN A 72 5.48 2.08 2.26
N VAL A 73 5.29 0.99 3.01
CA VAL A 73 6.08 -0.23 2.84
C VAL A 73 5.89 -0.82 1.45
N ALA A 74 4.66 -0.92 0.96
CA ALA A 74 4.36 -1.40 -0.40
C ALA A 74 5.00 -0.53 -1.49
N THR A 75 5.00 0.79 -1.29
CA THR A 75 5.67 1.74 -2.18
C THR A 75 7.17 1.45 -2.27
N ILE A 76 7.85 1.38 -1.13
CA ILE A 76 9.31 1.16 -1.07
C ILE A 76 9.66 -0.23 -1.60
N ALA A 77 8.90 -1.25 -1.22
CA ALA A 77 9.08 -2.62 -1.70
C ALA A 77 8.93 -2.70 -3.23
N GLY A 78 7.93 -2.04 -3.80
CA GLY A 78 7.73 -1.95 -5.24
C GLY A 78 8.91 -1.31 -5.96
N VAL A 79 9.42 -0.18 -5.46
CA VAL A 79 10.62 0.49 -6.02
C VAL A 79 11.85 -0.43 -5.99
N ILE A 80 12.07 -1.11 -4.86
CA ILE A 80 13.18 -2.07 -4.73
C ILE A 80 13.00 -3.24 -5.70
N GLY A 81 11.78 -3.78 -5.82
CA GLY A 81 11.47 -4.88 -6.74
C GLY A 81 11.73 -4.51 -8.20
N ILE A 82 11.34 -3.30 -8.62
CA ILE A 82 11.61 -2.81 -9.98
C ILE A 82 13.12 -2.66 -10.20
N ALA A 83 13.83 -2.05 -9.25
CA ALA A 83 15.28 -1.92 -9.31
C ALA A 83 16.01 -3.29 -9.35
N LYS A 84 15.38 -4.35 -8.81
CA LYS A 84 15.86 -5.73 -8.86
C LYS A 84 15.41 -6.51 -10.10
N GLY A 85 14.64 -5.90 -11.01
CA GLY A 85 14.19 -6.53 -12.24
C GLY A 85 13.06 -7.55 -12.05
N TYR A 86 12.23 -7.39 -11.02
CA TYR A 86 11.09 -8.28 -10.79
C TYR A 86 10.08 -8.16 -11.93
N ARG A 87 9.48 -9.30 -12.32
CA ARG A 87 8.44 -9.32 -13.33
C ARG A 87 7.13 -8.75 -12.77
N PRO A 88 6.20 -8.29 -13.63
CA PRO A 88 4.93 -7.68 -13.18
C PRO A 88 4.17 -8.50 -12.13
N GLN A 89 4.05 -9.83 -12.32
CA GLN A 89 3.37 -10.69 -11.35
C GLN A 89 4.07 -10.70 -9.98
N GLN A 90 5.41 -10.70 -9.96
CA GLN A 90 6.17 -10.68 -8.70
C GLN A 90 6.02 -9.34 -7.97
N LEU A 91 5.90 -8.24 -8.72
CA LEU A 91 5.64 -6.91 -8.18
C LEU A 91 4.23 -6.78 -7.63
N LEU A 92 3.25 -7.39 -8.31
CA LEU A 92 1.87 -7.48 -7.85
C LEU A 92 1.79 -8.26 -6.52
N ASP A 93 2.37 -9.46 -6.48
CA ASP A 93 2.40 -10.30 -5.27
C ASP A 93 3.14 -9.59 -4.11
N LEU A 94 4.28 -8.94 -4.41
CA LEU A 94 5.05 -8.16 -3.44
C LEU A 94 4.24 -6.97 -2.89
N GLY A 95 3.55 -6.24 -3.77
CA GLY A 95 2.74 -5.09 -3.39
C GLY A 95 1.55 -5.48 -2.51
N ILE A 96 0.83 -6.54 -2.87
CA ILE A 96 -0.30 -7.06 -2.08
C ILE A 96 0.20 -7.57 -0.71
N GLY A 97 1.29 -8.35 -0.71
CA GLY A 97 1.89 -8.85 0.53
C GLY A 97 2.34 -7.73 1.47
N ALA A 98 2.95 -6.68 0.92
CA ALA A 98 3.36 -5.51 1.69
C ALA A 98 2.18 -4.69 2.23
N LEU A 99 1.10 -4.56 1.46
CA LEU A 99 -0.12 -3.86 1.88
C LEU A 99 -0.88 -4.56 3.01
N LEU A 100 -0.76 -5.88 3.09
CA LEU A 100 -1.46 -6.71 4.09
C LEU A 100 -0.56 -7.15 5.24
N PHE A 101 0.73 -6.81 5.23
CA PHE A 101 1.72 -7.30 6.20
C PHE A 101 1.29 -7.04 7.66
N ASP A 102 0.71 -5.86 7.94
CA ASP A 102 0.26 -5.46 9.27
C ASP A 102 -1.22 -5.72 9.55
N ILE A 103 -1.95 -6.46 8.70
CA ILE A 103 -3.38 -6.73 8.91
C ILE A 103 -3.67 -7.40 10.27
N GLY A 104 -2.78 -8.28 10.73
CA GLY A 104 -2.90 -8.95 12.02
C GLY A 104 -2.78 -8.01 13.22
N MET A 105 -2.10 -6.86 13.06
CA MET A 105 -1.93 -5.88 14.13
C MET A 105 -3.25 -5.17 14.48
N THR A 106 -4.22 -5.14 13.56
CA THR A 106 -5.56 -4.58 13.78
C THR A 106 -6.38 -5.35 14.81
N GLN A 107 -6.03 -6.61 15.05
CA GLN A 107 -6.71 -7.47 16.03
C GLN A 107 -6.06 -7.42 17.42
N LEU A 108 -4.92 -6.75 17.56
CA LEU A 108 -4.22 -6.63 18.84
C LEU A 108 -4.82 -5.49 19.67
N PRO A 109 -5.01 -5.69 20.99
CA PRO A 109 -5.36 -4.61 21.90
C PRO A 109 -4.38 -3.43 21.79
N ASP A 110 -4.94 -2.22 21.77
CA ASP A 110 -4.19 -0.97 21.59
C ASP A 110 -2.97 -0.84 22.51
N GLY A 111 -3.05 -1.34 23.74
CA GLY A 111 -1.97 -1.26 24.72
C GLY A 111 -0.72 -2.11 24.42
N LEU A 112 -0.78 -3.02 23.43
CA LEU A 112 0.35 -3.90 23.09
C LEU A 112 1.30 -3.29 22.06
N TRP A 113 0.79 -2.50 21.12
CA TRP A 113 1.60 -1.87 20.07
C TRP A 113 1.74 -0.36 20.27
N ARG A 114 0.81 0.28 20.97
CA ARG A 114 0.87 1.69 21.33
C ARG A 114 1.72 1.83 22.59
N LYS A 115 3.04 1.78 22.42
CA LYS A 115 3.97 2.01 23.53
C LYS A 115 3.71 3.42 24.07
N LYS A 116 3.30 3.54 25.33
CA LYS A 116 3.34 4.83 26.04
C LYS A 116 4.80 5.25 26.05
N GLU A 117 5.13 6.33 25.35
CA GLU A 117 6.40 7.01 25.64
C GLU A 117 6.41 7.42 27.12
N PRO A 118 7.57 7.33 27.80
CA PRO A 118 7.69 7.74 29.19
C PRO A 118 7.37 9.22 29.41
#